data_AF-A0A081AF63-F1
#
_entry.id   AF-A0A081AF63-F1
#
_cell.length_a   1.000
_cell.length_b   1.000
_cell.length_c   1.000
_cell.angle_alpha   90.00
_cell.angle_beta   90.00
_cell.angle_gamma   90.00
#
_symmetry.space_group_name_H-M   'P 1'
#
loop_
_entity.id
_entity.type
_entity.pdbx_description
1 polymer ?
#
loop_
_entity_poly.entity_id
_entity_poly.type
_entity_poly.pdbx_seq_one_letter_code
_entity_poly.pdbx_strand_id
1 'polypeptide(L)'
;MSVPFERELFEWVRGLKARKVPVPPSLVKEKAKLLVPKYALGSFQASNGWYYNFCKRFNLSTGVLVEEKAQIPPAADEVDANLDADHAELQQMTMNALGQQTYEQIQQYHQQQIAALTAATLQDKQGQVQQTQDSAQGLQLKSDKMLALLEQQNALLERQNSMIEEQSETIKKLFALVTNGGSGL
;
A
#
# COMPACT_ATOMS: atom_id res chain seq x y z
N MET A 1 -13.79 -12.73 -11.05
CA MET A 1 -13.17 -11.47 -10.57
C MET A 1 -13.98 -10.96 -9.40
N SER A 2 -13.33 -10.62 -8.29
CA SER A 2 -13.98 -10.26 -7.03
C SER A 2 -14.66 -8.89 -7.11
N VAL A 3 -15.90 -8.87 -7.61
CA VAL A 3 -16.79 -7.70 -7.61
C VAL A 3 -16.89 -6.98 -6.24
N PRO A 4 -16.90 -7.66 -5.08
CA PRO A 4 -16.97 -6.95 -3.79
C PRO A 4 -15.67 -6.20 -3.43
N PHE A 5 -14.51 -6.74 -3.80
CA PHE A 5 -13.21 -6.07 -3.62
C PHE A 5 -13.10 -4.77 -4.42
N GLU A 6 -13.42 -4.82 -5.72
CA GLU A 6 -13.33 -3.64 -6.58
C GLU A 6 -14.35 -2.55 -6.15
N ARG A 7 -15.53 -2.96 -5.66
CA ARG A 7 -16.56 -2.05 -5.13
C ARG A 7 -16.13 -1.34 -3.84
N GLU A 8 -15.54 -2.06 -2.88
CA GLU A 8 -15.03 -1.45 -1.65
C GLU A 8 -13.92 -0.43 -1.95
N LEU A 9 -13.03 -0.78 -2.88
CA LEU A 9 -11.99 0.13 -3.34
C LEU A 9 -12.58 1.37 -4.03
N PHE A 10 -13.59 1.20 -4.87
CA PHE A 10 -14.27 2.30 -5.55
C PHE A 10 -14.96 3.27 -4.58
N GLU A 11 -15.69 2.76 -3.58
CA GLU A 11 -16.33 3.61 -2.56
C GLU A 11 -15.31 4.45 -1.78
N TRP A 12 -14.16 3.85 -1.47
CA TRP A 12 -13.07 4.55 -0.83
C TRP A 12 -12.47 5.66 -1.72
N VAL A 13 -12.23 5.38 -3.00
CA VAL A 13 -11.76 6.40 -3.96
C VAL A 13 -12.81 7.52 -4.13
N ARG A 14 -14.10 7.17 -4.19
CA ARG A 14 -15.21 8.11 -4.28
C ARG A 14 -15.28 9.04 -3.06
N GLY A 15 -15.09 8.50 -1.85
CA GLY A 15 -15.05 9.27 -0.61
C GLY A 15 -13.83 10.21 -0.50
N LEU A 16 -12.71 9.90 -1.15
CA LEU A 16 -11.57 10.81 -1.26
C LEU A 16 -11.83 11.93 -2.28
N LYS A 17 -12.43 11.60 -3.43
CA LYS A 17 -12.79 12.58 -4.46
C LYS A 17 -13.84 13.58 -3.96
N ALA A 18 -14.81 13.13 -3.16
CA ALA A 18 -15.80 14.00 -2.50
C ALA A 18 -15.16 15.01 -1.55
N ARG A 19 -14.01 14.68 -0.95
CA ARG A 19 -13.23 15.56 -0.05
C ARG A 19 -12.19 16.41 -0.78
N LYS A 20 -12.24 16.44 -2.13
CA LYS A 20 -11.25 17.11 -3.00
C LYS A 20 -9.79 16.68 -2.73
N VAL A 21 -9.58 15.49 -2.18
CA VAL A 21 -8.24 14.95 -1.96
C VAL A 21 -7.71 14.38 -3.29
N PRO A 22 -6.54 14.82 -3.79
CA PRO A 22 -5.92 14.20 -4.96
C PRO A 22 -5.64 12.72 -4.68
N VAL A 23 -6.10 11.83 -5.57
CA VAL A 23 -5.91 10.38 -5.42
C VAL A 23 -4.89 9.90 -6.46
N PRO A 24 -3.59 9.84 -6.12
CA PRO A 24 -2.58 9.39 -7.05
C PRO A 24 -2.72 7.87 -7.32
N PRO A 25 -2.30 7.39 -8.50
CA PRO A 25 -2.36 5.96 -8.86
C PRO A 25 -1.65 5.03 -7.87
N SER A 26 -0.56 5.49 -7.25
CA SER A 26 0.17 4.78 -6.20
C SER A 26 -0.73 4.47 -4.99
N LEU A 27 -1.48 5.47 -4.53
CA LEU A 27 -2.35 5.37 -3.37
C LEU A 27 -3.50 4.36 -3.59
N VAL A 28 -4.03 4.30 -4.81
CA VAL A 28 -5.04 3.28 -5.19
C VAL A 28 -4.45 1.87 -5.18
N LYS A 29 -3.22 1.70 -5.68
CA LYS A 29 -2.54 0.40 -5.70
C LYS A 29 -2.18 -0.09 -4.31
N GLU A 30 -1.74 0.79 -3.42
CA GLU A 30 -1.47 0.45 -2.02
C GLU A 30 -2.74 0.04 -1.29
N LYS A 31 -3.83 0.80 -1.45
CA LYS A 31 -5.12 0.43 -0.86
C LYS A 31 -5.63 -0.90 -1.41
N ALA A 32 -5.45 -1.16 -2.70
CA ALA A 32 -5.80 -2.44 -3.31
C ALA A 32 -5.01 -3.60 -2.68
N LYS A 33 -3.70 -3.45 -2.45
CA LYS A 33 -2.87 -4.45 -1.75
C LYS A 33 -3.33 -4.71 -0.32
N LEU A 34 -3.74 -3.68 0.42
CA LEU A 34 -4.27 -3.84 1.78
C LEU A 34 -5.61 -4.58 1.84
N LEU A 35 -6.40 -4.51 0.78
CA LEU A 35 -7.67 -5.23 0.68
C LEU A 35 -7.49 -6.69 0.23
N VAL A 36 -6.32 -7.08 -0.29
CA VAL A 36 -6.04 -8.46 -0.76
C VAL A 36 -6.26 -9.53 0.32
N PRO A 37 -5.74 -9.39 1.56
CA PRO A 37 -5.92 -10.40 2.60
C PRO A 37 -7.39 -10.59 2.98
N LYS A 38 -8.19 -9.51 2.94
CA LYS A 38 -9.61 -9.51 3.29
C LYS A 38 -10.46 -10.32 2.30
N TYR A 39 -10.05 -10.37 1.03
CA TYR A 39 -10.77 -11.05 -0.04
C TYR A 39 -10.11 -12.35 -0.51
N ALA A 40 -9.10 -12.84 0.21
CA ALA A 40 -8.32 -14.02 -0.13
C ALA A 40 -7.79 -14.00 -1.59
N LEU A 41 -7.43 -12.81 -2.08
CA LEU A 41 -6.96 -12.59 -3.45
C LEU A 41 -5.45 -12.91 -3.54
N GLY A 42 -5.07 -14.15 -3.24
CA GLY A 42 -3.68 -14.54 -2.92
C GLY A 42 -2.60 -14.13 -3.93
N SER A 43 -2.90 -14.07 -5.23
CA SER A 43 -1.95 -13.69 -6.29
C SER A 43 -2.23 -12.33 -6.91
N PHE A 44 -2.99 -11.47 -6.25
CA PHE A 44 -3.38 -10.18 -6.82
C PHE A 44 -2.18 -9.24 -6.95
N GLN A 45 -1.91 -8.83 -8.19
CA GLN A 45 -0.93 -7.81 -8.50
C GLN A 45 -1.62 -6.51 -8.87
N ALA A 46 -1.38 -5.47 -8.07
CA ALA A 46 -1.78 -4.09 -8.35
C ALA A 46 -0.88 -3.48 -9.45
N SER A 47 -0.82 -4.13 -10.61
CA SER A 47 -0.01 -3.71 -11.76
C SER A 47 -0.56 -2.43 -12.38
N ASN A 48 0.25 -1.77 -13.22
CA ASN A 48 -0.18 -0.62 -14.00
C ASN A 48 -1.41 -0.99 -14.86
N GLY A 49 -1.37 -2.12 -15.55
CA GLY A 49 -2.48 -2.59 -16.39
C GLY A 49 -3.75 -2.90 -15.61
N TRP A 50 -3.65 -3.42 -14.39
CA TRP A 50 -4.83 -3.61 -13.53
C TRP A 50 -5.46 -2.27 -13.13
N TYR A 51 -4.64 -1.28 -12.73
CA TYR A 51 -5.13 0.05 -12.36
C TYR A 51 -5.86 0.74 -13.51
N TYR A 52 -5.32 0.70 -14.74
CA TYR A 52 -5.98 1.28 -15.90
C TYR A 52 -7.32 0.59 -16.22
N ASN A 53 -7.37 -0.75 -16.11
CA ASN A 53 -8.62 -1.50 -16.28
C ASN A 53 -9.64 -1.20 -15.18
N PHE A 54 -9.21 -1.04 -13.92
CA PHE A 54 -10.05 -0.61 -12.81
C PHE A 54 -10.62 0.79 -13.07
N CYS A 55 -9.79 1.76 -13.45
CA CYS A 55 -10.27 3.11 -13.78
C CYS A 55 -11.28 3.10 -14.94
N LYS A 56 -11.02 2.29 -15.98
CA LYS A 56 -11.92 2.13 -17.14
C LYS A 56 -13.26 1.50 -16.77
N ARG A 57 -13.29 0.54 -15.84
CA ARG A 57 -14.52 -0.13 -15.40
C ARG A 57 -15.41 0.75 -14.53
N PHE A 58 -14.81 1.60 -13.71
CA PHE A 58 -15.52 2.41 -12.72
C PHE A 58 -15.70 3.88 -13.14
N ASN A 59 -15.42 4.21 -14.41
CA ASN A 59 -15.44 5.57 -14.95
C ASN A 59 -14.71 6.57 -14.05
N LEU A 60 -13.65 6.12 -13.38
CA LEU A 60 -12.79 7.00 -12.61
C LEU A 60 -12.01 7.79 -13.65
N SER A 61 -12.44 9.03 -13.92
CA SER A 61 -11.64 10.00 -14.66
C SER A 61 -10.27 10.03 -13.98
N THR A 62 -9.31 9.34 -14.59
CA THR A 62 -7.92 9.35 -14.17
C THR A 62 -7.56 10.80 -14.33
N GLY A 63 -7.44 11.50 -13.21
CA GLY A 63 -7.27 12.94 -13.13
C GLY A 63 -5.94 13.31 -13.76
N VAL A 64 -5.96 13.37 -15.08
CA VAL A 64 -4.97 13.92 -15.95
C VAL A 64 -5.82 14.77 -16.87
N LEU A 65 -5.86 16.07 -16.56
CA LEU A 65 -5.93 17.09 -17.60
C LEU A 65 -4.76 16.81 -18.55
N VAL A 66 -4.95 15.87 -19.47
CA VAL A 66 -4.27 15.87 -20.77
C VAL A 66 -5.41 16.14 -21.72
N GLU A 67 -5.59 17.44 -21.89
CA GLU A 67 -6.33 18.06 -22.96
C GLU A 67 -5.86 17.44 -24.28
N GLU A 68 -6.81 16.79 -24.93
CA GLU A 68 -7.01 16.84 -26.37
C GLU A 68 -5.92 16.22 -27.28
N LYS A 69 -6.01 14.90 -27.43
CA LYS A 69 -5.70 14.26 -28.71
C LYS A 69 -6.83 14.59 -29.69
N ALA A 70 -6.68 15.68 -30.43
CA ALA A 70 -7.50 15.97 -31.60
C ALA A 70 -7.16 14.99 -32.75
N GLN A 71 -8.17 14.23 -33.18
CA GLN A 71 -8.32 13.74 -34.57
C GLN A 71 -8.44 14.98 -35.50
N ILE A 72 -8.08 15.00 -36.79
CA ILE A 72 -8.71 14.39 -37.99
C ILE A 72 -7.71 14.49 -39.20
N PRO A 73 -7.71 13.55 -40.19
CA PRO A 73 -6.86 13.49 -41.42
C PRO A 73 -7.55 14.15 -42.66
N PRO A 74 -7.34 13.82 -43.97
CA PRO A 74 -6.21 13.35 -44.81
C PRO A 74 -5.98 14.21 -46.10
N ALA A 75 -4.86 14.04 -46.82
CA ALA A 75 -4.72 14.31 -48.27
C ALA A 75 -3.46 13.57 -48.77
N ALA A 76 -3.60 12.45 -49.48
CA ALA A 76 -3.54 12.36 -50.95
C ALA A 76 -2.21 12.90 -51.53
N ASP A 77 -1.28 12.00 -51.85
CA ASP A 77 -0.99 11.72 -53.26
C ASP A 77 -0.07 10.50 -53.43
N GLU A 78 -0.34 9.77 -54.50
CA GLU A 78 0.33 8.57 -54.99
C GLU A 78 1.70 8.91 -55.58
N VAL A 79 2.71 8.06 -55.35
CA VAL A 79 3.79 7.66 -56.31
C VAL A 79 4.64 6.60 -55.59
N ASP A 80 4.60 5.34 -56.00
CA ASP A 80 5.39 4.71 -57.07
C ASP A 80 6.55 3.89 -56.47
N ALA A 81 6.89 2.85 -57.21
CA ALA A 81 7.58 1.63 -56.84
C ALA A 81 8.96 1.80 -56.16
N ASN A 82 9.12 1.04 -55.07
CA ASN A 82 10.23 0.11 -54.81
C ASN A 82 11.66 0.68 -54.88
N LEU A 83 12.27 0.97 -53.71
CA LEU A 83 13.70 0.85 -53.39
C LEU A 83 13.96 1.42 -51.97
N ASP A 84 13.67 0.70 -50.88
CA ASP A 84 14.28 1.05 -49.57
C ASP A 84 14.10 -0.01 -48.47
N ALA A 85 14.84 -1.13 -48.57
CA ALA A 85 14.97 -2.08 -47.46
C ALA A 85 16.14 -1.72 -46.52
N ASP A 86 17.15 -0.99 -47.00
CA ASP A 86 18.37 -0.66 -46.24
C ASP A 86 18.23 0.60 -45.36
N HIS A 87 17.37 1.58 -45.73
CA HIS A 87 17.19 2.77 -44.90
C HIS A 87 16.37 2.51 -43.62
N ALA A 88 15.47 1.52 -43.65
CA ALA A 88 14.65 1.11 -42.51
C ALA A 88 15.49 0.48 -41.39
N GLU A 89 16.52 -0.31 -41.71
CA GLU A 89 17.44 -0.90 -40.72
C GLU A 89 18.28 0.18 -40.02
N LEU A 90 18.79 1.17 -40.76
CA LEU A 90 19.59 2.25 -40.16
C LEU A 90 18.76 3.13 -39.21
N GLN A 91 17.50 3.42 -39.55
CA GLN A 91 16.58 4.14 -38.63
C GLN A 91 16.26 3.31 -37.38
N GLN A 92 16.10 1.99 -37.52
CA GLN A 92 15.80 1.11 -36.40
C GLN A 92 17.02 0.92 -35.48
N MET A 93 18.23 0.85 -36.04
CA MET A 93 19.48 0.85 -35.27
C MET A 93 19.70 2.18 -34.53
N THR A 94 19.35 3.30 -35.16
CA THR A 94 19.43 4.63 -34.53
C THR A 94 18.41 4.78 -33.38
N MET A 95 17.18 4.26 -33.54
CA MET A 95 16.17 4.26 -32.48
C MET A 95 16.55 3.34 -31.32
N ASN A 96 17.13 2.17 -31.62
CA ASN A 96 17.64 1.25 -30.60
C ASN A 96 18.88 1.81 -29.87
N ALA A 97 19.78 2.49 -30.59
CA ALA A 97 20.96 3.13 -30.02
C ALA A 97 20.57 4.32 -29.11
N LEU A 98 19.64 5.17 -29.55
CA LEU A 98 19.13 6.28 -28.74
C LEU A 98 18.39 5.76 -27.49
N GLY A 99 17.63 4.67 -27.62
CA GLY A 99 17.01 3.99 -26.49
C GLY A 99 18.01 3.43 -25.48
N GLN A 100 19.10 2.81 -25.96
CA GLN A 100 20.19 2.31 -25.10
C GLN A 100 20.91 3.45 -24.37
N GLN A 101 21.25 4.55 -25.08
CA GLN A 101 21.89 5.71 -24.46
C GLN A 101 21.01 6.37 -23.38
N THR A 102 19.71 6.47 -23.64
CA THR A 102 18.75 7.03 -22.66
C THR A 102 18.67 6.15 -21.41
N TYR A 103 18.70 4.82 -21.57
CA TYR A 103 18.70 3.89 -20.44
C TYR A 103 19.96 4.01 -19.58
N GLU A 104 21.14 4.10 -20.19
CA GLU A 104 22.41 4.28 -19.48
C GLU A 104 22.45 5.61 -18.71
N GLN A 105 21.92 6.69 -19.31
CA GLN A 105 21.86 7.99 -18.66
C GLN A 105 20.97 7.98 -17.40
N ILE A 106 19.81 7.31 -17.46
CA ILE A 106 18.91 7.17 -16.31
C ILE A 106 19.59 6.37 -15.18
N GLN A 107 20.32 5.32 -15.53
CA GLN A 107 21.06 4.50 -14.55
C GLN A 107 22.14 5.31 -13.85
N GLN A 108 22.92 6.11 -14.58
CA GLN A 108 23.94 6.98 -14.00
C GLN A 108 23.33 8.04 -13.09
N TYR A 109 22.23 8.67 -13.52
CA TYR A 109 21.53 9.66 -12.70
C TYR A 109 21.00 9.06 -11.39
N HIS A 110 20.45 7.84 -11.44
CA HIS A 110 20.00 7.14 -10.25
C HIS A 110 21.17 6.78 -9.31
N GLN A 111 22.29 6.30 -9.87
CA GLN A 111 23.48 5.99 -9.08
C GLN A 111 24.03 7.24 -8.38
N GLN A 112 24.02 8.38 -9.06
CA GLN A 112 24.47 9.65 -8.48
C GLN A 112 23.55 10.11 -7.34
N GLN A 113 22.23 9.94 -7.47
CA GLN A 113 21.30 10.19 -6.38
C GLN A 113 21.56 9.29 -5.17
N ILE A 114 21.84 8.00 -5.38
CA ILE A 114 22.18 7.07 -4.30
C ILE A 114 23.50 7.48 -3.63
N ALA A 115 24.51 7.83 -4.41
CA ALA A 115 25.81 8.28 -3.90
C ALA A 115 25.66 9.57 -3.07
N ALA A 116 24.87 10.52 -3.55
CA ALA A 116 24.58 11.77 -2.82
C ALA A 116 23.80 11.52 -1.51
N LEU A 117 22.78 10.67 -1.54
CA LEU A 117 22.04 10.26 -0.33
C LEU A 117 22.97 9.58 0.68
N THR A 118 23.84 8.69 0.20
CA THR A 118 24.82 7.97 1.02
C THR A 118 25.84 8.94 1.63
N ALA A 119 26.36 9.87 0.84
CA ALA A 119 27.29 10.91 1.31
C ALA A 119 26.65 11.85 2.33
N ALA A 120 25.41 12.29 2.10
CA ALA A 120 24.64 13.10 3.05
C ALA A 120 24.40 12.34 4.36
N THR A 121 24.06 11.05 4.29
CA THR A 121 23.86 10.21 5.47
C THR A 121 25.16 10.01 6.28
N LEU A 122 26.31 9.93 5.61
CA LEU A 122 27.61 9.88 6.29
C LEU A 122 28.01 11.22 6.92
N GLN A 123 27.72 12.35 6.27
CA GLN A 123 27.92 13.68 6.87
C GLN A 123 27.01 13.89 8.09
N ASP A 124 25.74 13.46 8.02
CA ASP A 124 24.81 13.52 9.16
C ASP A 124 25.31 12.71 10.36
N LYS A 125 25.95 11.56 10.13
CA LYS A 125 26.58 10.77 11.20
C LYS A 125 27.75 11.47 11.89
N GLN A 126 28.44 12.40 11.21
CA GLN A 126 29.53 13.17 11.82
C GLN A 126 29.02 14.45 12.54
N GLY A 127 27.81 14.94 12.23
CA GLY A 127 27.19 16.11 12.88
C GLY A 127 26.16 15.79 13.99
N GLN A 128 25.54 14.61 14.01
CA GLN A 128 24.45 14.23 14.93
C GLN A 128 24.87 13.72 16.32
N VAL A 129 26.00 14.18 16.89
CA VAL A 129 26.33 13.82 18.30
C VAL A 129 25.56 14.68 19.33
N GLN A 130 24.88 15.78 18.94
CA GLN A 130 24.40 16.75 19.94
C GLN A 130 22.89 17.13 19.92
N GLN A 131 22.07 16.77 18.92
CA GLN A 131 20.68 17.30 18.83
C GLN A 131 19.53 16.29 18.62
N THR A 132 19.80 15.00 18.39
CA THR A 132 18.75 13.98 18.12
C THR A 132 18.32 13.15 19.33
N GLN A 133 18.73 13.50 20.56
CA GLN A 133 18.39 12.70 21.75
C GLN A 133 16.95 12.95 22.26
N ASP A 134 16.46 14.19 22.29
CA ASP A 134 15.17 14.49 22.95
C ASP A 134 13.93 13.96 22.21
N SER A 135 13.93 13.97 20.87
CA SER A 135 12.73 13.57 20.09
C SER A 135 12.57 12.05 19.98
N ALA A 136 13.67 11.30 19.93
CA ALA A 136 13.65 9.84 19.94
C ALA A 136 13.28 9.29 21.33
N GLN A 137 13.79 9.93 22.40
CA GLN A 137 13.43 9.59 23.78
C GLN A 137 11.94 9.82 24.05
N GLY A 138 11.34 10.91 23.54
CA GLY A 138 9.91 11.16 23.72
C GLY A 138 9.00 10.12 23.07
N LEU A 139 9.40 9.50 21.95
CA LEU A 139 8.67 8.40 21.32
C LEU A 139 8.87 7.08 22.08
N GLN A 140 10.07 6.81 22.56
CA GLN A 140 10.35 5.64 23.40
C GLN A 140 9.56 5.69 24.72
N LEU A 141 9.54 6.84 25.40
CA LEU A 141 8.81 7.01 26.67
C LEU A 141 7.29 6.83 26.50
N LYS A 142 6.74 7.24 25.34
CA LYS A 142 5.34 6.99 24.98
C LYS A 142 5.08 5.51 24.72
N SER A 143 6.00 4.81 24.07
CA SER A 143 5.95 3.37 23.84
C SER A 143 6.00 2.59 25.15
N ASP A 144 6.91 2.94 26.06
CA ASP A 144 7.06 2.29 27.36
C ASP A 144 5.83 2.49 28.23
N LYS A 145 5.25 3.71 28.21
CA LYS A 145 4.00 3.99 28.91
C LYS A 145 2.83 3.18 28.36
N MET A 146 2.77 2.98 27.03
CA MET A 146 1.75 2.13 26.41
C MET A 146 1.92 0.66 26.81
N LEU A 147 3.16 0.17 26.83
CA LEU A 147 3.47 -1.20 27.25
C LEU A 147 3.05 -1.44 28.70
N ALA A 148 3.41 -0.53 29.62
CA ALA A 148 3.02 -0.61 31.02
C ALA A 148 1.50 -0.60 31.23
N LEU A 149 0.76 0.18 30.42
CA LEU A 149 -0.71 0.21 30.48
C LEU A 149 -1.34 -1.10 29.99
N LEU A 150 -0.77 -1.72 28.95
CA LEU A 150 -1.22 -3.01 28.44
C LEU A 150 -0.95 -4.12 29.46
N GLU A 151 0.22 -4.11 30.09
CA GLU A 151 0.57 -5.06 31.14
C GLU A 151 -0.36 -4.92 32.35
N GLN A 152 -0.66 -3.68 32.77
CA GLN A 152 -1.61 -3.42 33.86
C GLN A 152 -3.02 -3.94 33.53
N GLN A 153 -3.51 -3.71 32.30
CA GLN A 153 -4.82 -4.21 31.88
C GLN A 153 -4.86 -5.73 31.81
N ASN A 154 -3.79 -6.37 31.30
CA ASN A 154 -3.68 -7.83 31.29
C ASN A 154 -3.71 -8.42 32.70
N ALA A 155 -2.97 -7.84 33.65
CA ALA A 155 -3.00 -8.29 35.04
C ALA A 155 -4.39 -8.17 35.68
N LEU A 156 -5.14 -7.11 35.36
CA LEU A 156 -6.51 -6.95 35.82
C LEU A 156 -7.45 -8.02 35.22
N LEU A 157 -7.29 -8.30 33.92
CA LEU A 157 -8.06 -9.33 33.22
C LEU A 157 -7.77 -10.72 33.80
N GLU A 158 -6.50 -11.05 34.05
CA GLU A 158 -6.11 -12.32 34.67
C GLU A 158 -6.72 -12.48 36.06
N ARG A 159 -6.70 -11.41 36.87
CA ARG A 159 -7.34 -11.41 38.19
C ARG A 159 -8.85 -11.60 38.12
N GLN A 160 -9.52 -10.96 37.16
CA GLN A 160 -10.96 -11.15 36.96
C GLN A 160 -11.29 -12.57 36.51
N ASN A 161 -10.51 -13.13 35.57
CA ASN A 161 -10.68 -14.50 35.10
C ASN A 161 -10.52 -15.51 36.25
N SER A 162 -9.49 -15.33 37.08
CA SER A 162 -9.27 -16.17 38.26
C SER A 162 -10.43 -16.08 39.26
N MET A 163 -10.98 -14.87 39.49
CA MET A 163 -12.14 -14.68 40.36
C MET A 163 -13.40 -15.37 39.80
N ILE A 164 -13.63 -15.29 38.49
CA ILE A 164 -14.76 -15.96 37.83
C ILE A 164 -14.62 -17.48 37.99
N GLU A 165 -13.42 -18.02 37.83
CA GLU A 165 -13.15 -19.44 38.00
C GLU A 165 -13.46 -19.91 39.43
N GLU A 166 -12.99 -19.16 40.44
CA GLU A 166 -13.27 -19.43 41.86
C GLU A 166 -14.78 -19.36 42.18
N GLN A 167 -15.48 -18.36 41.63
CA GLN A 167 -16.93 -18.25 41.75
C GLN A 167 -17.64 -19.44 41.10
N SER A 168 -17.17 -19.90 39.94
CA SER A 168 -17.74 -21.05 39.24
C SER A 168 -17.61 -22.33 40.07
N GLU A 169 -16.46 -22.54 40.71
CA GLU A 169 -16.23 -23.69 41.60
C GLU A 169 -17.10 -23.61 42.85
N THR A 170 -17.28 -22.42 43.41
CA THR A 170 -18.18 -22.20 44.55
C THR A 170 -19.63 -22.52 44.18
N ILE A 171 -20.10 -22.06 43.02
CA ILE A 171 -21.45 -22.35 42.51
C ILE A 171 -21.62 -23.85 42.28
N LYS A 172 -20.64 -24.54 41.68
CA LYS A 172 -20.68 -26.00 41.49
C LYS A 172 -20.81 -26.74 42.82
N LYS A 173 -20.06 -26.34 43.86
CA LYS A 173 -20.14 -26.95 45.19
C LYS A 173 -21.50 -26.71 45.85
N LEU A 174 -22.04 -25.50 45.77
CA LEU A 174 -23.37 -25.18 46.28
C LEU A 174 -24.44 -26.01 45.57
N PHE A 175 -24.35 -26.13 44.24
CA PHE A 175 -25.26 -26.94 43.46
C PHE A 175 -25.20 -28.43 43.85
N ALA A 176 -23.99 -28.98 44.03
CA ALA A 176 -23.80 -30.36 44.49
C ALA A 176 -24.40 -30.59 45.88
N LEU A 177 -24.26 -29.65 46.82
CA LEU A 177 -24.86 -29.75 48.16
C LEU A 177 -26.39 -29.73 48.11
N VAL A 178 -26.98 -28.83 47.32
CA VAL A 178 -28.44 -28.72 47.17
C VAL A 178 -29.04 -29.97 46.51
N THR A 179 -28.37 -30.51 45.49
CA THR A 179 -28.87 -31.68 44.74
C THR A 179 -28.68 -32.99 45.52
N ASN A 180 -27.58 -33.15 46.26
CA ASN A 180 -27.34 -34.34 47.09
C ASN A 180 -28.18 -34.34 48.38
N GLY A 181 -28.54 -33.16 48.93
CA GLY A 181 -29.40 -33.04 50.11
C GLY A 181 -30.88 -33.33 49.87
N GLY A 182 -31.34 -33.31 48.61
CA GLY A 182 -32.75 -33.53 48.24
C GLY A 182 -33.17 -34.98 48.04
N SER A 183 -32.24 -35.95 48.11
CA SER A 183 -32.54 -37.38 47.86
C SER A 183 -32.85 -38.20 49.13
N GLY A 184 -33.15 -37.54 50.26
CA GLY A 184 -33.29 -38.17 51.57
C GLY A 184 -34.61 -37.93 52.32
N LEU A 185 -35.67 -37.47 51.63
CA LEU A 185 -37.02 -37.34 52.21
C LEU A 185 -38.04 -38.15 51.41
#